data_AF-A0A6I2VH45-F1
#
_entry.id   AF-A0A6I2VH45-F1
#
_cell.length_a   1.000
_cell.length_b   1.000
_cell.length_c   1.000
_cell.angle_alpha   90.00
_cell.angle_beta   90.00
_cell.angle_gamma   90.00
#
_symmetry.space_group_name_H-M   'P 1'
#
loop_
_entity.id
_entity.type
_entity.pdbx_description
1 polymer ?
#
loop_
_entity_poly.entity_id
_entity_poly.type
_entity_poly.pdbx_seq_one_letter_code
_entity_poly.pdbx_strand_id
1 'polypeptide(L)'
;YANGDKEILYFKDFNSGAMIENIVSRAKKSAIKDFLDSGERGIRVQHLLDACVDEFRENEDLPNTTNPDDWARISGKKGERIVFIRTLIQGKKGSEAGRSIATVANTGQYL
;
A
#
# COMPACT_ATOMS: atom_id res chain seq x y z
N TYR A 1 0.68 -15.36 12.37
CA TYR A 1 1.40 -14.91 13.58
C TYR A 1 2.20 -16.07 14.17
N ALA A 2 3.19 -15.79 15.03
CA ALA A 2 4.03 -16.83 15.65
C ALA A 2 3.25 -17.83 16.52
N ASN A 3 2.09 -17.42 17.02
CA ASN A 3 1.13 -18.24 17.77
C ASN A 3 0.26 -19.15 16.86
N GLY A 4 0.35 -19.04 15.53
CA GLY A 4 -0.44 -19.79 14.56
C GLY A 4 -1.64 -19.04 13.96
N ASP A 5 -2.02 -17.88 14.50
CA ASP A 5 -3.19 -17.12 14.04
C ASP A 5 -2.98 -16.51 12.65
N LYS A 6 -4.09 -16.25 11.96
CA LYS A 6 -4.12 -15.61 10.63
C LYS A 6 -5.14 -14.47 10.63
N GLU A 7 -4.75 -13.33 10.07
CA GLU A 7 -5.60 -12.16 9.92
C GLU A 7 -5.54 -11.66 8.48
N ILE A 8 -6.68 -11.24 7.94
CA ILE A 8 -6.80 -10.63 6.62
C ILE A 8 -6.95 -9.14 6.84
N LEU A 9 -5.92 -8.38 6.45
CA LEU A 9 -5.95 -6.92 6.45
C LEU A 9 -6.54 -6.44 5.12
N TYR A 10 -7.41 -5.44 5.18
CA TYR A 10 -7.99 -4.80 4.01
C TYR A 10 -7.25 -3.50 3.71
N PHE A 11 -7.30 -3.03 2.47
CA PHE A 11 -6.68 -1.74 2.08
C PHE A 11 -7.11 -0.56 2.96
N LYS A 12 -8.34 -0.57 3.47
CA LYS A 12 -8.83 0.45 4.42
C LYS A 12 -7.95 0.57 5.67
N ASP A 13 -7.27 -0.51 6.05
CA ASP A 13 -6.41 -0.60 7.24
C ASP A 13 -4.99 -0.06 6.95
N PHE A 14 -4.66 0.22 5.68
CA PHE A 14 -3.38 0.79 5.23
C PHE A 14 -3.48 2.27 4.82
N ASN A 15 -4.66 2.88 4.99
CA ASN A 15 -4.83 4.30 4.71
C ASN A 15 -4.02 5.13 5.73
N SER A 16 -3.18 6.03 5.22
CA SER A 16 -2.37 6.92 6.05
C SER A 16 -2.60 8.40 5.68
N GLY A 17 -2.29 9.30 6.60
CA GLY A 17 -2.34 10.74 6.33
C GLY A 17 -1.43 11.15 5.16
N ALA A 18 -0.28 10.49 5.02
CA ALA A 18 0.65 10.71 3.90
C ALA A 18 0.02 10.26 2.56
N MET A 19 -0.66 9.11 2.54
CA MET A 19 -1.37 8.63 1.35
C MET A 19 -2.48 9.60 0.92
N ILE A 20 -3.24 10.14 1.88
CA ILE A 20 -4.29 11.13 1.59
C ILE A 20 -3.67 12.42 1.02
N GLU A 21 -2.54 12.87 1.57
CA GLU A 21 -1.81 14.04 1.08
C GLU A 21 -1.33 13.84 -0.36
N ASN A 22 -0.72 12.69 -0.66
CA ASN A 22 -0.28 12.33 -2.00
C ASN A 22 -1.44 12.32 -3.01
N ILE A 23 -2.58 11.72 -2.65
CA ILE A 23 -3.79 11.69 -3.50
C ILE A 23 -4.24 13.11 -3.83
N VAL A 24 -4.33 13.99 -2.82
CA VAL A 24 -4.74 15.38 -3.02
C VAL A 24 -3.74 16.15 -3.88
N SER A 25 -2.44 15.94 -3.66
CA SER A 25 -1.37 16.55 -4.46
C SER A 25 -1.45 16.14 -5.93
N ARG A 26 -1.65 14.85 -6.20
CA ARG A 26 -1.81 14.29 -7.54
C ARG A 26 -3.08 14.77 -8.23
N ALA A 27 -4.21 14.81 -7.52
CA ALA A 27 -5.47 15.33 -8.04
C ALA A 27 -5.35 16.82 -8.44
N LYS A 28 -4.68 17.64 -7.61
CA LYS A 28 -4.40 19.05 -7.93
C LYS A 28 -3.52 19.18 -9.16
N LYS A 29 -2.46 18.37 -9.27
CA LYS A 29 -1.57 18.35 -10.45
C LYS A 29 -2.34 17.99 -11.72
N SER A 30 -3.22 16.99 -11.66
CA SER A 30 -4.06 16.59 -12.79
C SER A 30 -5.03 17.72 -13.20
N ALA A 31 -5.68 18.36 -12.23
CA ALA A 31 -6.56 19.49 -12.49
C ALA A 31 -5.85 20.69 -13.14
N ILE A 32 -4.60 20.96 -12.76
CA ILE A 32 -3.79 22.02 -13.39
C ILE A 32 -3.47 21.65 -14.84
N LYS A 33 -3.10 20.40 -15.12
CA LYS A 33 -2.85 19.93 -16.50
C LYS A 33 -4.10 20.08 -17.35
N ASP A 34 -5.23 19.62 -16.85
CA ASP A 34 -6.50 19.72 -17.54
C ASP A 34 -6.93 21.17 -17.80
N PHE A 35 -6.65 22.10 -16.87
CA PHE A 35 -6.84 23.53 -17.10
C PHE A 35 -5.93 24.07 -18.22
N LEU A 36 -4.69 23.61 -18.33
CA LEU A 36 -3.78 24.01 -19.40
C LEU A 36 -4.26 23.51 -20.78
N ASP A 37 -4.93 22.35 -20.81
CA ASP A 37 -5.41 21.73 -22.05
C ASP A 37 -6.79 22.27 -22.49
N SER A 38 -7.74 22.41 -21.55
CA SER A 38 -9.15 22.75 -21.83
C SER A 38 -9.52 24.21 -21.50
N GLY A 39 -8.75 24.87 -20.64
CA GLY A 39 -9.10 26.17 -20.05
C GLY A 39 -10.14 26.10 -18.92
N GLU A 40 -10.68 24.93 -18.59
CA GLU A 40 -11.66 24.76 -17.52
C GLU A 40 -11.01 24.80 -16.13
N ARG A 41 -11.57 25.61 -15.21
CA ARG A 41 -11.04 25.75 -13.85
C ARG A 41 -11.76 24.81 -12.89
N GLY A 42 -11.00 24.25 -11.96
CA GLY A 42 -11.52 23.54 -10.80
C GLY A 42 -11.02 22.10 -10.71
N ILE A 43 -11.24 21.49 -9.54
CA ILE A 43 -10.97 20.07 -9.32
C ILE A 43 -12.28 19.32 -9.53
N ARG A 44 -12.29 18.39 -10.49
CA ARG A 44 -13.43 17.50 -10.73
C ARG A 44 -13.25 16.19 -9.97
N VAL A 45 -14.37 15.51 -9.71
CA VAL A 45 -14.38 14.20 -9.04
C VAL A 45 -13.49 13.21 -9.78
N GLN A 46 -13.44 13.27 -11.12
CA GLN A 46 -12.57 12.41 -11.93
C GLN A 46 -11.09 12.53 -11.54
N HIS A 47 -10.59 13.76 -11.28
CA HIS A 47 -9.19 13.97 -10.88
C HIS A 47 -8.84 13.29 -9.55
N LEU A 48 -9.80 13.23 -8.62
CA LEU A 48 -9.64 12.53 -7.34
C LEU A 48 -9.71 11.02 -7.52
N LEU A 49 -10.65 10.51 -8.33
CA LEU A 49 -10.77 9.07 -8.59
C LEU A 49 -9.53 8.52 -9.29
N ASP A 50 -9.02 9.21 -10.30
CA ASP A 50 -7.80 8.83 -11.00
C ASP A 50 -6.59 8.88 -10.06
N ALA A 51 -6.48 9.94 -9.25
CA ALA A 51 -5.41 10.06 -8.26
C ALA A 51 -5.44 8.96 -7.20
N CYS A 52 -6.63 8.56 -6.73
CA CYS A 52 -6.78 7.43 -5.82
C CYS A 52 -6.26 6.13 -6.47
N VAL A 53 -6.67 5.84 -7.71
CA VAL A 53 -6.25 4.62 -8.41
C VAL A 53 -4.73 4.62 -8.64
N ASP A 54 -4.15 5.75 -9.02
CA ASP A 54 -2.70 5.88 -9.21
C ASP A 54 -1.93 5.70 -7.90
N GLU A 55 -2.39 6.32 -6.80
CA GLU A 55 -1.78 6.13 -5.48
C GLU A 55 -1.88 4.68 -5.03
N PHE A 56 -3.02 4.02 -5.25
CA PHE A 56 -3.18 2.62 -4.91
C PHE A 56 -2.27 1.73 -5.75
N ARG A 57 -2.08 1.99 -7.05
CA ARG A 57 -1.15 1.25 -7.89
C ARG A 57 0.31 1.42 -7.46
N GLU A 58 0.69 2.64 -7.07
CA GLU A 58 2.05 2.91 -6.55
C GLU A 58 2.27 2.29 -5.16
N ASN A 59 1.22 2.19 -4.34
CA ASN A 59 1.28 1.51 -3.03
C ASN A 59 1.00 -0.01 -3.12
N GLU A 60 0.48 -0.54 -4.23
CA GLU A 60 0.33 -1.97 -4.48
C GLU A 60 1.71 -2.65 -4.60
N ASP A 61 2.74 -1.87 -4.96
CA ASP A 61 4.14 -2.17 -4.64
C ASP A 61 4.42 -1.90 -3.14
N LEU A 62 3.63 -2.55 -2.28
CA LEU A 62 3.92 -2.64 -0.85
C LEU A 62 5.33 -3.21 -0.68
N PRO A 63 6.04 -2.72 0.34
CA PRO A 63 7.44 -2.43 0.22
C PRO A 63 8.27 -3.70 0.03
N ASN A 64 9.32 -3.57 -0.77
CA ASN A 64 10.49 -4.45 -0.73
C ASN A 64 11.16 -4.45 0.67
N THR A 65 10.60 -3.77 1.67
CA THR A 65 11.03 -3.84 3.06
C THR A 65 10.44 -5.10 3.68
N THR A 66 11.26 -6.13 3.66
CA THR A 66 11.10 -7.43 4.32
C THR A 66 10.96 -7.36 5.85
N ASN A 67 10.76 -6.17 6.45
CA ASN A 67 10.88 -5.95 7.89
C ASN A 67 9.54 -6.18 8.62
N PRO A 68 9.42 -7.23 9.45
CA PRO A 68 8.22 -7.52 10.23
C PRO A 68 7.79 -6.41 11.20
N ASP A 69 8.72 -5.57 11.62
CA ASP A 69 8.46 -4.51 12.60
C ASP A 69 7.57 -3.40 12.02
N ASP A 70 7.67 -3.15 10.71
CA ASP A 70 6.80 -2.19 10.03
C ASP A 70 5.36 -2.70 9.99
N TRP A 71 5.19 -4.00 9.78
CA TRP A 71 3.89 -4.67 9.80
C TRP A 71 3.28 -4.79 11.20
N ALA A 72 4.12 -4.99 12.23
CA ALA A 72 3.69 -4.96 13.63
C ALA A 72 3.15 -3.57 14.01
N ARG A 73 3.74 -2.50 13.47
CA ARG A 73 3.26 -1.12 13.67
C ARG A 73 1.94 -0.85 12.94
N ILE A 74 1.80 -1.32 11.70
CA ILE A 74 0.59 -1.13 10.89
C ILE A 74 -0.61 -1.91 11.45
N SER A 75 -0.40 -3.15 11.90
CA SER A 75 -1.49 -3.99 12.44
C SER A 75 -1.99 -3.54 13.82
N GLY A 76 -1.33 -2.59 14.49
CA GLY A 76 -1.72 -2.09 15.81
C GLY A 76 -1.60 -3.11 16.95
N LYS A 77 -1.33 -4.39 16.66
CA LYS A 77 -1.16 -5.46 17.65
C LYS A 77 0.25 -5.43 18.24
N LYS A 78 0.39 -4.64 19.31
CA LYS A 78 1.59 -4.59 20.14
C LYS A 78 1.70 -5.87 20.98
N GLY A 79 2.27 -6.93 20.42
CA GLY A 79 2.59 -8.14 21.21
C GLY A 79 2.92 -9.40 20.44
N GLU A 80 2.49 -9.54 19.19
CA GLU A 80 2.65 -10.79 18.45
C GLU A 80 3.54 -10.63 17.22
N ARG A 81 4.59 -11.44 17.15
CA ARG A 81 5.54 -11.43 16.03
C ARG A 81 4.87 -11.94 14.76
N ILE A 82 4.90 -11.13 13.71
CA ILE A 82 4.47 -11.51 12.38
C ILE A 82 5.58 -12.38 11.76
N VAL A 83 5.22 -13.60 11.36
CA VAL A 83 6.15 -14.61 10.82
C VAL A 83 6.01 -14.81 9.32
N PHE A 84 4.89 -14.37 8.74
CA PHE A 84 4.59 -14.57 7.32
C PHE A 84 3.54 -13.57 6.85
N ILE A 85 3.79 -12.96 5.69
CA ILE A 85 2.85 -12.08 5.00
C ILE A 85 2.77 -12.52 3.54
N ARG A 86 1.55 -12.53 3.00
CA ARG A 86 1.31 -12.71 1.56
C ARG A 86 0.28 -11.71 1.09
N THR A 87 0.48 -11.14 -0.09
CA THR A 87 -0.54 -10.32 -0.73
C THR A 87 -1.67 -11.20 -1.26
N LEU A 88 -2.91 -10.74 -1.13
CA LEU A 88 -4.09 -11.39 -1.71
C LEU A 88 -4.52 -10.59 -2.95
N ILE A 89 -3.76 -10.70 -4.04
CA ILE A 89 -4.09 -10.03 -5.30
C ILE A 89 -5.17 -10.85 -6.00
N GLN A 90 -6.38 -10.31 -6.10
CA GLN A 90 -7.46 -10.92 -6.89
C GLN A 90 -7.29 -10.51 -8.37
N GLY A 91 -6.29 -11.08 -9.03
CA GLY A 91 -6.04 -10.80 -10.44
C GLY A 91 -7.18 -11.28 -11.34
N LYS A 92 -7.76 -10.39 -12.14
CA LYS A 92 -8.66 -10.74 -13.28
C LYS A 92 -7.94 -11.50 -14.41
N LYS A 93 -6.65 -11.81 -14.27
CA LYS A 93 -5.89 -12.68 -15.15
C LYS A 93 -5.19 -13.75 -14.29
N GLY A 94 -5.47 -15.00 -14.64
CA GLY A 94 -4.94 -16.27 -14.13
C GLY A 94 -3.94 -16.24 -12.96
N SER A 95 -4.34 -16.89 -11.86
CA SER A 95 -3.52 -17.74 -10.98
C SER A 95 -2.01 -17.42 -10.83
N GLU A 96 -1.63 -16.17 -10.61
CA GLU A 96 -0.34 -15.88 -9.99
C GLU A 96 -0.53 -15.88 -8.48
N ALA A 97 0.08 -16.86 -7.80
CA ALA A 97 0.10 -16.93 -6.36
C ALA A 97 0.75 -15.66 -5.82
N GLY A 98 0.02 -14.90 -4.99
CA GLY A 98 0.51 -13.66 -4.38
C GLY A 98 1.90 -13.86 -3.78
N ARG A 99 2.82 -12.92 -4.06
CA ARG A 99 4.21 -13.00 -3.61
C ARG A 99 4.24 -13.18 -2.09
N SER A 100 4.88 -14.27 -1.65
CA SER A 100 5.13 -14.55 -0.25
C SER A 100 6.37 -13.78 0.22
N ILE A 101 6.19 -12.89 1.20
CA ILE A 101 7.32 -12.24 1.85
C ILE A 101 7.75 -13.17 2.99
N ALA A 102 8.81 -13.94 2.75
CA ALA A 102 9.46 -14.71 3.80
C ALA A 102 10.34 -13.76 4.63
N THR A 103 10.14 -13.74 5.94
CA THR A 103 11.11 -13.17 6.88
C THR A 103 12.46 -13.83 6.65
N VAL A 104 13.41 -13.10 6.07
CA VAL A 104 14.82 -13.52 6.09
C VAL A 104 15.23 -13.52 7.56
N ALA A 105 15.44 -14.71 8.11
CA ALA A 105 15.99 -14.87 9.45
C ALA A 105 17.32 -14.13 9.49
N ASN A 106 17.45 -13.23 10.46
CA ASN A 106 18.63 -12.45 10.79
C ASN A 106 19.90 -13.31 10.70
N THR A 107 20.60 -13.28 9.57
CA THR A 107 21.89 -13.96 9.42
C THR A 107 22.93 -13.10 10.08
N GLY A 108 23.24 -13.45 11.32
CA GLY A 108 24.59 -13.39 11.87
C GLY A 108 25.19 -12.00 11.95
N GLN A 109 24.97 -11.37 13.10
CA GLN A 109 25.94 -10.49 13.73
C GLN A 109 27.34 -11.12 13.66
N TYR A 110 28.27 -10.47 12.96
CA TYR A 110 29.70 -10.77 13.06
C TYR A 110 30.43 -9.50 13.47
N LEU A 111 30.96 -9.58 14.71
CA LEU A 111 32.09 -8.89 15.34
C LEU A 111 32.33 -7.42 15.02
#